data_AF-A0A8X6LHY7-F1
#
_entry.id   AF-A0A8X6LHY7-F1
#
_cell.length_a   1.000
_cell.length_b   1.000
_cell.length_c   1.000
_cell.angle_alpha   90.00
_cell.angle_beta   90.00
_cell.angle_gamma   90.00
#
_symmetry.space_group_name_H-M   'P 1'
#
loop_
_entity.id
_entity.type
_entity.pdbx_description
1 polymer ?
#
loop_
_entity_poly.entity_id
_entity_poly.type
_entity_poly.pdbx_seq_one_letter_code
_entity_poly.pdbx_strand_id
1 'polypeptide(L)'
;MCEGKEETPVDVIRDKVKDDINPAILSKETLDLENDKIEEEKSKLFKRKLKKLSRKTVAELQQKVNLKASSNIILVLHHWCFKGKQDKQDKQGIEKPAWKLLDVIKRVGIIKMGQALARKR
;
A
#
# COMPACT_ATOMS: atom_id res chain seq x y z
N MET A 1 59.87 -13.00 31.40
CA MET A 1 59.29 -11.68 31.72
C MET A 1 58.09 -11.94 32.61
N CYS A 2 58.14 -11.41 33.83
CA CYS A 2 57.05 -11.43 34.78
C CYS A 2 56.03 -10.35 34.43
N GLU A 3 54.76 -10.61 34.79
CA GLU A 3 53.63 -9.71 35.13
C GLU A 3 52.36 -10.51 34.79
N GLY A 4 51.33 -10.69 35.62
CA GLY A 4 50.94 -10.22 36.94
C GLY A 4 49.51 -10.77 37.12
N LYS A 5 49.14 -11.21 38.32
CA LYS A 5 47.81 -11.78 38.64
C LYS A 5 46.76 -10.68 38.71
N GLU A 6 45.57 -10.90 38.14
CA GLU A 6 44.31 -10.38 38.69
C GLU A 6 43.24 -11.46 38.59
N GLU A 7 42.81 -11.94 39.75
CA GLU A 7 41.71 -12.87 39.94
C GLU A 7 40.42 -12.05 40.06
N THR A 8 39.38 -12.36 39.28
CA THR A 8 38.04 -11.80 39.48
C THR A 8 37.02 -12.91 39.77
N PRO A 9 36.05 -12.66 40.67
CA PRO A 9 35.42 -13.70 41.49
C PRO A 9 34.11 -14.23 40.88
N VAL A 10 34.13 -14.66 39.62
CA VAL A 10 32.88 -15.04 38.91
C VAL A 10 32.74 -16.55 38.71
N ASP A 11 33.77 -17.34 39.01
CA ASP A 11 33.78 -18.79 38.75
C ASP A 11 33.38 -19.68 39.95
N VAL A 12 32.80 -19.11 41.01
CA VAL A 12 32.38 -19.88 42.22
C VAL A 12 30.87 -19.83 42.51
N ILE A 13 30.06 -19.18 41.66
CA ILE A 13 28.59 -19.20 41.80
C ILE A 13 27.93 -19.55 40.46
N ARG A 14 28.41 -20.61 39.81
CA ARG A 14 27.63 -21.35 38.80
C ARG A 14 26.96 -22.59 39.41
N ASP A 15 26.76 -22.56 40.71
CA ASP A 15 25.79 -23.38 41.43
C ASP A 15 24.85 -22.42 42.17
N LYS A 16 23.55 -22.48 41.87
CA LYS A 16 22.42 -21.73 42.46
C LYS A 16 22.03 -20.38 41.84
N VAL A 17 21.60 -20.37 40.57
CA VAL A 17 20.34 -19.72 40.10
C VAL A 17 19.87 -20.48 38.85
N LYS A 18 19.55 -21.77 39.03
CA LYS A 18 18.39 -22.34 38.31
C LYS A 18 17.19 -21.87 39.14
N ASP A 19 16.06 -21.62 38.48
CA ASP A 19 14.82 -21.03 39.05
C ASP A 19 14.91 -19.48 38.99
N ASP A 20 14.19 -18.74 38.15
CA ASP A 20 12.73 -18.58 38.18
C ASP A 20 12.15 -17.95 36.89
N ILE A 21 12.30 -18.56 35.71
CA ILE A 21 11.34 -18.30 34.61
C ILE A 21 10.83 -19.65 34.11
N ASN A 22 9.66 -20.03 34.63
CA ASN A 22 8.96 -21.22 34.19
C ASN A 22 8.63 -21.08 32.69
N PRO A 23 9.06 -22.01 31.80
CA PRO A 23 8.74 -21.96 30.38
C PRO A 23 7.23 -21.99 30.10
N ALA A 24 6.42 -22.45 31.07
CA ALA A 24 4.98 -22.35 31.02
C ALA A 24 4.48 -20.90 31.02
N ILE A 25 5.17 -19.95 31.68
CA ILE A 25 4.79 -18.54 31.71
C ILE A 25 5.01 -17.89 30.34
N LEU A 26 6.14 -18.15 29.70
CA LEU A 26 6.43 -17.66 28.34
C LEU A 26 5.42 -18.20 27.31
N SER A 27 4.97 -19.46 27.45
CA SER A 27 3.91 -20.04 26.62
C SER A 27 2.52 -19.48 26.95
N LYS A 28 2.27 -19.08 28.21
CA LYS A 28 0.96 -18.59 28.64
C LYS A 28 0.77 -17.12 28.27
N GLU A 29 1.80 -16.30 28.44
CA GLU A 29 1.82 -14.91 27.93
C GLU A 29 1.69 -14.86 26.41
N THR A 30 2.30 -15.79 25.66
CA THR A 30 2.13 -15.87 24.20
C THR A 30 0.73 -16.33 23.79
N LEU A 31 0.13 -17.28 24.49
CA LEU A 31 -1.25 -17.73 24.26
C LEU A 31 -2.28 -16.65 24.63
N ASP A 32 -2.05 -15.88 25.70
CA ASP A 32 -2.92 -14.78 26.12
C ASP A 32 -2.81 -13.62 25.11
N LEU A 33 -1.62 -13.28 24.64
CA LEU A 33 -1.41 -12.31 23.54
C LEU A 33 -2.04 -12.77 22.21
N GLU A 34 -2.08 -14.07 21.92
CA GLU A 34 -2.77 -14.62 20.75
C GLU A 34 -4.28 -14.59 20.92
N ASN A 35 -4.80 -14.91 22.09
CA ASN A 35 -6.23 -14.80 22.40
C ASN A 35 -6.71 -13.35 22.35
N ASP A 36 -5.95 -12.41 22.88
CA ASP A 36 -6.26 -10.97 22.80
C ASP A 36 -6.31 -10.50 21.34
N LYS A 37 -5.39 -10.97 20.48
CA LYS A 37 -5.42 -10.68 19.04
C LYS A 37 -6.66 -11.30 18.37
N ILE A 38 -7.02 -12.52 18.72
CA ILE A 38 -8.19 -13.22 18.18
C ILE A 38 -9.48 -12.56 18.65
N GLU A 39 -9.57 -12.12 19.91
CA GLU A 39 -10.72 -11.36 20.43
C GLU A 39 -10.81 -9.98 19.78
N GLU A 40 -9.68 -9.29 19.61
CA GLU A 40 -9.63 -8.03 18.90
C GLU A 40 -10.06 -8.21 17.43
N GLU A 41 -9.67 -9.30 16.78
CA GLU A 41 -10.06 -9.61 15.40
C GLU A 41 -11.53 -10.03 15.27
N LYS A 42 -12.06 -10.82 16.23
CA LYS A 42 -13.49 -11.15 16.34
C LYS A 42 -14.31 -9.90 16.59
N SER A 43 -13.85 -8.98 17.44
CA SER A 43 -14.50 -7.69 17.67
C SER A 43 -14.46 -6.81 16.41
N LYS A 44 -13.35 -6.80 15.67
CA LYS A 44 -13.22 -6.14 14.35
C LYS A 44 -14.16 -6.79 13.33
N LEU A 45 -14.33 -8.10 13.34
CA LEU A 45 -15.26 -8.83 12.47
C LEU A 45 -16.72 -8.48 12.80
N PHE A 46 -17.08 -8.41 14.07
CA PHE A 46 -18.39 -7.99 14.55
C PHE A 46 -18.70 -6.54 14.14
N LYS A 47 -17.74 -5.63 14.32
CA LYS A 47 -17.82 -4.23 13.83
C LYS A 47 -18.00 -4.15 12.32
N ARG A 48 -17.31 -4.99 11.54
CA ARG A 48 -17.47 -5.07 10.07
C ARG A 48 -18.86 -5.59 9.67
N LYS A 49 -19.40 -6.59 10.37
CA LYS A 49 -20.76 -7.13 10.14
C LYS A 49 -21.82 -6.08 10.48
N LEU A 50 -21.67 -5.41 11.61
CA LEU A 50 -22.56 -4.31 12.02
C LEU A 50 -22.55 -3.18 10.97
N LYS A 51 -21.37 -2.82 10.46
CA LYS A 51 -21.21 -1.80 9.40
C LYS A 51 -21.79 -2.23 8.04
N LYS A 52 -21.92 -3.53 7.76
CA LYS A 52 -22.59 -4.02 6.54
C LYS A 52 -24.11 -3.90 6.67
N LEU A 53 -24.65 -4.25 7.84
CA LEU A 53 -26.08 -4.15 8.14
C LEU A 53 -26.56 -2.69 8.23
N SER A 54 -25.71 -1.77 8.69
CA SER A 54 -26.04 -0.34 8.78
C SER A 54 -25.83 0.46 7.49
N ARG A 55 -25.43 -0.19 6.38
CA ARG A 55 -25.35 0.48 5.08
C ARG A 55 -26.75 0.73 4.54
N LYS A 56 -27.05 2.00 4.27
CA LYS A 56 -28.30 2.43 3.62
C LYS A 56 -28.40 1.88 2.20
N THR A 57 -29.64 1.70 1.74
CA THR A 57 -29.94 1.30 0.37
C THR A 57 -29.61 2.42 -0.63
N VAL A 58 -29.48 2.07 -1.92
CA VAL A 58 -29.19 3.06 -2.99
C VAL A 58 -30.30 4.11 -3.09
N ALA A 59 -31.56 3.72 -2.92
CA ALA A 59 -32.71 4.63 -2.97
C ALA A 59 -32.64 5.70 -1.87
N GLU A 60 -32.31 5.32 -0.63
CA GLU A 60 -32.14 6.26 0.48
C GLU A 60 -30.94 7.20 0.30
N LEU A 61 -29.90 6.74 -0.40
CA LEU A 61 -28.70 7.53 -0.69
C LEU A 61 -28.96 8.56 -1.79
N GLN A 62 -29.71 8.21 -2.84
CA GLN A 62 -30.06 9.15 -3.91
C GLN A 62 -30.76 10.40 -3.37
N GLN A 63 -31.58 10.26 -2.33
CA GLN A 63 -32.24 11.39 -1.67
C GLN A 63 -31.27 12.26 -0.81
N LYS A 64 -30.11 11.73 -0.39
CA LYS A 64 -29.19 12.37 0.58
C LYS A 64 -27.86 12.84 -0.01
N VAL A 65 -27.58 12.58 -1.28
CA VAL A 65 -26.30 12.91 -1.91
C VAL A 65 -26.39 14.27 -2.62
N ASN A 66 -26.06 15.34 -1.90
CA ASN A 66 -26.10 16.71 -2.43
C ASN A 66 -24.83 17.08 -3.22
N LEU A 67 -23.67 16.57 -2.79
CA LEU A 67 -22.38 16.97 -3.36
C LEU A 67 -22.14 16.39 -4.77
N LYS A 68 -22.45 15.12 -5.03
CA LYS A 68 -22.28 14.56 -6.39
C LYS A 68 -23.31 15.06 -7.41
N ALA A 69 -24.38 15.71 -6.95
CA ALA A 69 -25.46 16.26 -7.77
C ALA A 69 -25.31 17.77 -8.01
N SER A 70 -24.25 18.41 -7.49
CA SER A 70 -24.00 19.82 -7.72
C SER A 70 -23.49 20.05 -9.14
N SER A 71 -23.97 21.11 -9.80
CA SER A 71 -23.80 21.33 -11.25
C SER A 71 -22.35 21.39 -11.77
N ASN A 72 -21.37 21.65 -10.90
CA ASN A 72 -19.98 21.92 -11.29
C ASN A 72 -18.96 20.89 -10.74
N ILE A 73 -19.41 19.76 -10.22
CA ILE A 73 -18.48 18.75 -9.66
C ILE A 73 -18.10 17.73 -10.74
N ILE A 74 -16.78 17.59 -10.97
CA ILE A 74 -16.23 16.52 -11.80
C ILE A 74 -16.34 15.21 -11.03
N LEU A 75 -17.04 14.24 -11.61
CA LEU A 75 -17.22 12.92 -11.01
C LEU A 75 -15.91 12.11 -11.02
N VAL A 76 -15.81 11.18 -10.07
CA VAL A 76 -14.69 10.24 -10.01
C VAL A 76 -14.59 9.47 -11.33
N LEU A 77 -13.38 9.44 -11.90
CA LEU A 77 -13.12 8.84 -13.21
C LEU A 77 -13.40 7.33 -13.21
N HIS A 78 -14.01 6.85 -14.29
CA HIS A 78 -14.57 5.50 -14.41
C HIS A 78 -13.56 4.38 -14.10
N HIS A 79 -12.28 4.56 -14.45
CA HIS A 79 -11.23 3.54 -14.26
C HIS A 79 -10.96 3.18 -12.79
N TRP A 80 -11.36 4.01 -11.82
CA TRP A 80 -11.12 3.77 -10.39
C TRP A 80 -11.78 2.49 -9.86
N CYS A 81 -12.91 2.06 -10.45
CA CYS A 81 -13.60 0.83 -10.05
C CYS A 81 -13.11 -0.42 -10.80
N PHE A 82 -12.24 -0.27 -11.79
CA PHE A 82 -11.75 -1.39 -12.60
C PHE A 82 -10.54 -2.04 -11.95
N LYS A 83 -10.46 -3.37 -12.09
CA LYS A 83 -9.41 -4.19 -11.49
C LYS A 83 -8.25 -4.32 -12.49
N GLY A 84 -7.30 -3.37 -12.46
CA GLY A 84 -6.02 -3.50 -13.17
C GLY A 84 -5.66 -2.34 -14.11
N LYS A 85 -4.61 -2.53 -14.92
CA LYS A 85 -4.08 -1.58 -15.90
C LYS A 85 -4.98 -1.48 -17.16
N GLN A 86 -6.30 -1.42 -16.98
CA GLN A 86 -7.31 -1.54 -18.05
C GLN A 86 -7.03 -0.58 -19.22
N ASP A 87 -6.65 0.66 -18.95
CA ASP A 87 -6.42 1.69 -19.98
C ASP A 87 -5.35 1.35 -21.03
N LYS A 88 -4.45 0.39 -20.72
CA LYS A 88 -3.37 -0.05 -21.61
C LYS A 88 -3.57 -1.47 -22.15
N GLN A 89 -4.43 -2.28 -21.55
CA GLN A 89 -4.64 -3.67 -21.98
C GLN A 89 -5.57 -3.74 -23.18
N ASP A 90 -6.65 -2.97 -23.18
CA ASP A 90 -7.62 -2.92 -24.30
C ASP A 90 -7.07 -2.19 -25.55
N LYS A 91 -5.88 -1.59 -25.43
CA LYS A 91 -5.15 -0.92 -26.52
C LYS A 91 -3.98 -1.74 -27.05
N GLN A 92 -3.77 -2.96 -26.55
CA GLN A 92 -2.74 -3.86 -27.08
C GLN A 92 -3.16 -4.30 -28.49
N GLY A 93 -2.55 -3.69 -29.51
CA GLY A 93 -2.85 -3.93 -30.93
C GLY A 93 -3.31 -2.68 -31.69
N ILE A 94 -3.69 -1.59 -31.00
CA ILE A 94 -3.94 -0.29 -31.64
C ILE A 94 -2.65 0.52 -31.56
N GLU A 95 -1.95 0.64 -32.69
CA GLU A 95 -0.75 1.47 -32.76
C GLU A 95 -1.12 2.94 -32.57
N LYS A 96 -0.59 3.57 -31.52
CA LYS A 96 -0.75 5.01 -31.32
C LYS A 96 -0.05 5.73 -32.48
N PRO A 97 -0.74 6.59 -33.25
CA PRO A 97 -0.11 7.29 -34.36
C PRO A 97 1.01 8.19 -33.83
N ALA A 98 2.03 8.38 -34.65
CA ALA A 98 3.10 9.34 -34.36
C ALA A 98 2.52 10.75 -34.15
N TRP A 99 3.19 11.53 -33.31
CA TRP A 99 2.79 12.90 -33.00
C TRP A 99 2.78 13.74 -34.29
N LYS A 100 1.59 14.19 -34.73
CA LYS A 100 1.45 15.09 -35.87
C LYS A 100 1.50 16.52 -35.37
N LEU A 101 2.53 17.24 -35.79
CA LEU A 101 2.68 18.66 -35.48
C LEU A 101 1.52 19.47 -36.06
N LEU A 102 1.08 20.52 -35.38
CA LEU A 102 0.08 21.45 -35.91
C LEU A 102 0.60 22.13 -37.18
N ASP A 103 -0.29 22.41 -38.14
CA ASP A 103 0.11 22.88 -39.47
C ASP A 103 0.79 24.26 -39.43
N VAL A 104 0.40 25.12 -38.48
CA VAL A 104 1.06 26.41 -38.24
C VAL A 104 2.56 26.24 -37.95
N ILE A 105 2.92 25.25 -37.13
CA ILE A 105 4.30 25.01 -36.72
C ILE A 105 5.04 24.21 -37.80
N LYS A 106 4.36 23.33 -38.53
CA LYS A 106 4.96 22.65 -39.70
C LYS A 106 5.45 23.62 -40.76
N ARG A 107 4.76 24.75 -40.97
CA ARG A 107 5.15 25.78 -41.94
C ARG A 107 6.52 26.39 -41.65
N VAL A 108 6.94 26.42 -40.38
CA VAL A 108 8.29 26.90 -39.98
C VAL A 108 9.39 25.99 -40.53
N GLY A 109 9.07 24.77 -40.97
CA GLY A 109 10.03 23.85 -41.59
C GLY A 109 10.94 23.14 -40.59
N ILE A 110 10.67 23.26 -39.29
CA ILE A 110 11.51 22.73 -38.20
C ILE A 110 11.74 21.22 -38.30
N ILE A 111 10.74 20.47 -38.78
CA ILE A 111 10.86 19.01 -38.99
C ILE A 111 11.90 18.70 -40.08
N LYS A 112 11.88 19.42 -41.21
CA LYS A 112 12.81 19.20 -42.31
C LYS A 112 14.24 19.55 -41.90
N MET A 113 14.40 20.67 -41.20
CA MET A 113 15.71 21.12 -40.70
C MET A 113 16.27 20.16 -39.65
N GLY A 114 15.45 19.72 -38.70
CA GLY A 114 15.85 18.73 -37.68
C GLY A 114 16.25 17.39 -38.28
N GLN A 115 15.51 16.89 -39.27
CA GLN A 115 15.85 15.66 -39.99
C GLN A 115 17.17 15.78 -40.77
N ALA A 116 17.43 16.94 -41.39
CA ALA A 116 18.68 17.19 -42.11
C ALA A 116 19.89 17.21 -41.16
N LEU A 117 19.76 17.81 -39.97
CA LEU A 117 20.80 17.79 -38.94
C LEU A 117 21.03 16.39 -38.38
N ALA A 118 19.97 15.61 -38.16
CA ALA A 118 20.07 14.24 -37.65
C ALA A 118 20.79 13.28 -38.62
N ARG A 119 20.66 13.48 -39.93
CA ARG A 119 21.37 12.67 -40.96
C ARG A 119 22.84 13.02 -41.11
N LYS A 120 23.23 14.24 -40.69
CA LYS A 120 24.60 14.73 -40.79
C LYS A 120 25.46 14.33 -39.58
N ARG A 121 24.81 13.87 -38.51
CA ARG A 121 25.45 13.37 -37.28
C ARG A 121 25.61 11.87 -37.35
#